data_AF-A0A6I2GWF5-F1
#
_entry.id   AF-A0A6I2GWF5-F1
#
_cell.length_a   1.000
_cell.length_b   1.000
_cell.length_c   1.000
_cell.angle_alpha   90.00
_cell.angle_beta   90.00
_cell.angle_gamma   90.00
#
_symmetry.space_group_name_H-M   'P 1'
#
loop_
_entity.id
_entity.type
_entity.pdbx_description
1 polymer ?
#
loop_
_entity_poly.entity_id
_entity_poly.type
_entity_poly.pdbx_seq_one_letter_code
_entity_poly.pdbx_strand_id
1 'polypeptide(L)'
;MKRLIEKHPERVVDYLAERLAFERGGVRLYEALLEHVEEAPEPEVRALATLLRRQRDEEREHVTWLQAQLEALGAGSHPHSARAELSREETRGLAHVILEGHAPLPHLLHALLAAELVDHAGWDLLVALADEAHDMEAQRALRQRRDEEARHLALCRELAERFAVQQVLDEPLRLPVTP
;
A
#
# COMPACT_ATOMS: atom_id res chain seq x y z
N MET A 1 -16.16 -0.18 -14.49
CA MET A 1 -16.94 0.10 -13.25
C MET A 1 -18.38 0.53 -13.54
N LYS A 2 -18.99 0.09 -14.65
CA LYS A 2 -20.32 0.56 -15.05
C LYS A 2 -21.42 0.13 -14.09
N ARG A 3 -21.45 -1.14 -13.69
CA ARG A 3 -22.49 -1.67 -12.80
C ARG A 3 -22.28 -1.24 -11.36
N LEU A 4 -21.03 -1.16 -10.94
CA LEU A 4 -20.69 -0.72 -9.59
C LEU A 4 -21.21 0.69 -9.29
N ILE A 5 -21.23 1.58 -10.28
CA ILE A 5 -21.66 2.98 -10.10
C ILE A 5 -23.17 3.21 -10.36
N GLU A 6 -23.93 2.19 -10.79
CA GLU A 6 -25.33 2.36 -11.23
C GLU A 6 -26.27 2.91 -10.14
N LYS A 7 -26.04 2.52 -8.88
CA LYS A 7 -26.95 2.88 -7.77
C LYS A 7 -26.54 4.16 -7.04
N HIS A 8 -25.25 4.29 -6.73
CA HIS A 8 -24.72 5.34 -5.84
C HIS A 8 -23.32 5.77 -6.30
N PRO A 9 -23.19 6.46 -7.46
CA PRO A 9 -21.90 6.86 -8.01
C PRO A 9 -21.08 7.73 -7.04
N GLU A 10 -21.73 8.59 -6.28
CA GLU A 10 -21.11 9.44 -5.26
C GLU A 10 -20.45 8.63 -4.14
N ARG A 11 -21.03 7.49 -3.77
CA ARG A 11 -20.45 6.60 -2.74
C ARG A 11 -19.25 5.83 -3.28
N VAL A 12 -19.31 5.41 -4.55
CA VAL A 12 -18.16 4.77 -5.21
C VAL A 12 -17.00 5.75 -5.30
N VAL A 13 -17.26 7.00 -5.66
CA VAL A 13 -16.26 8.07 -5.64
C VAL A 13 -15.62 8.21 -4.25
N ASP A 14 -16.40 8.17 -3.18
CA ASP A 14 -15.89 8.29 -1.80
C ASP A 14 -14.94 7.13 -1.43
N TYR A 15 -15.27 5.88 -1.80
CA TYR A 15 -14.38 4.72 -1.59
C TYR A 15 -13.12 4.76 -2.47
N LEU A 16 -13.22 5.22 -3.72
CA LEU A 16 -12.05 5.37 -4.59
C LEU A 16 -11.14 6.53 -4.15
N ALA A 17 -11.72 7.61 -3.65
CA ALA A 17 -10.99 8.75 -3.10
C ALA A 17 -10.25 8.36 -1.81
N GLU A 18 -10.86 7.52 -0.98
CA GLU A 18 -10.20 6.91 0.17
C GLU A 18 -8.97 6.11 -0.26
N ARG A 19 -9.11 5.19 -1.21
CA ARG A 19 -7.95 4.45 -1.73
C ARG A 19 -6.89 5.37 -2.29
N LEU A 20 -7.25 6.34 -3.12
CA LEU A 20 -6.27 7.27 -3.68
C LEU A 20 -5.48 8.03 -2.59
N ALA A 21 -6.15 8.39 -1.49
CA ALA A 21 -5.49 9.05 -0.37
C ALA A 21 -4.48 8.13 0.33
N PHE A 22 -4.83 6.86 0.48
CA PHE A 22 -3.99 5.85 1.11
C PHE A 22 -2.79 5.48 0.24
N GLU A 23 -2.98 5.18 -1.04
CA GLU A 23 -1.91 4.85 -2.01
C GLU A 23 -0.87 5.97 -2.09
N ARG A 24 -1.31 7.24 -2.10
CA ARG A 24 -0.39 8.38 -2.02
C ARG A 24 0.42 8.37 -0.73
N GLY A 25 -0.18 7.91 0.37
CA GLY A 25 0.49 7.61 1.62
C GLY A 25 1.53 6.51 1.44
N GLY A 26 1.13 5.35 0.92
CA GLY A 26 1.97 4.20 0.60
C GLY A 26 3.25 4.59 -0.15
N VAL A 27 3.11 5.31 -1.27
CA VAL A 27 4.26 5.83 -2.04
C VAL A 27 5.26 6.58 -1.15
N ARG A 28 4.79 7.48 -0.27
CA ARG A 28 5.68 8.24 0.63
C ARG A 28 6.33 7.37 1.70
N LEU A 29 5.60 6.38 2.23
CA LEU A 29 6.15 5.44 3.21
C LEU A 29 7.29 4.63 2.60
N TYR A 30 7.07 4.11 1.38
CA TYR A 30 8.10 3.39 0.64
C TYR A 30 9.30 4.27 0.28
N GLU A 31 9.08 5.52 -0.13
CA GLU A 31 10.17 6.47 -0.43
C GLU A 31 11.06 6.72 0.80
N ALA A 32 10.47 6.97 1.97
CA ALA A 32 11.25 7.18 3.19
C ALA A 32 11.94 5.90 3.70
N LEU A 33 11.31 4.74 3.55
CA LEU A 33 11.96 3.47 3.89
C LEU A 33 13.12 3.16 2.93
N LEU A 34 12.98 3.51 1.64
CA LEU A 34 14.03 3.37 0.64
C LEU A 34 15.29 4.15 1.01
N GLU A 35 15.13 5.39 1.47
CA GLU A 35 16.25 6.20 1.98
C GLU A 35 17.01 5.46 3.10
N HIS A 36 16.28 4.87 4.06
CA HIS A 36 16.87 4.11 5.16
C HIS A 36 17.64 2.87 4.70
N VAL A 37 17.05 2.06 3.81
CA VAL A 37 17.71 0.82 3.38
C VAL A 37 18.87 1.09 2.45
N GLU A 38 18.84 2.16 1.66
CA GLU A 38 19.92 2.54 0.74
C GLU A 38 21.16 3.05 1.48
N GLU A 39 20.96 3.74 2.61
CA GLU A 39 22.02 4.26 3.47
C GLU A 39 22.54 3.24 4.49
N ALA A 40 21.90 2.06 4.59
CA ALA A 40 22.27 1.04 5.57
C ALA A 40 23.72 0.54 5.38
N PRO A 41 24.48 0.32 6.48
CA PRO A 41 25.85 -0.18 6.39
C PRO A 41 25.92 -1.63 5.89
N GLU A 42 24.92 -2.45 6.20
CA GLU A 42 24.84 -3.86 5.81
C GLU A 42 24.50 -4.02 4.31
N PRO A 43 25.34 -4.70 3.51
CA PRO A 43 25.05 -4.94 2.08
C PRO A 43 23.74 -5.71 1.84
N GLU A 44 23.40 -6.61 2.75
CA GLU A 44 22.18 -7.42 2.69
C GLU A 44 20.92 -6.57 2.87
N VAL A 45 20.98 -5.53 3.71
CA VAL A 45 19.90 -4.57 3.87
C VAL A 45 19.77 -3.68 2.64
N ARG A 46 20.88 -3.17 2.09
CA ARG A 46 20.87 -2.40 0.84
C ARG A 46 20.29 -3.18 -0.35
N ALA A 47 20.43 -4.50 -0.36
CA ALA A 47 19.87 -5.34 -1.42
C ALA A 47 18.33 -5.31 -1.45
N LEU A 48 17.66 -5.00 -0.33
CA LEU A 48 16.20 -4.84 -0.26
C LEU A 48 15.69 -3.68 -1.12
N ALA A 49 16.53 -2.68 -1.41
CA ALA A 49 16.12 -1.51 -2.19
C ALA A 49 15.53 -1.89 -3.55
N THR A 50 15.98 -2.97 -4.18
CA THR A 50 15.41 -3.45 -5.44
C THR A 50 13.96 -3.89 -5.29
N LEU A 51 13.64 -4.64 -4.23
CA LEU A 51 12.28 -5.11 -3.95
C LEU A 51 11.37 -3.95 -3.57
N LEU A 52 11.83 -3.08 -2.66
CA LEU A 52 11.06 -1.93 -2.20
C LEU A 52 10.80 -0.90 -3.30
N ARG A 53 11.75 -0.68 -4.23
CA ARG A 53 11.52 0.18 -5.41
C ARG A 53 10.44 -0.37 -6.31
N ARG A 54 10.40 -1.68 -6.51
CA ARG A 54 9.35 -2.32 -7.31
C ARG A 54 7.97 -2.09 -6.69
N GLN A 55 7.83 -2.31 -5.39
CA GLN A 55 6.56 -2.09 -4.68
C GLN A 55 6.14 -0.62 -4.79
N ARG A 56 7.05 0.30 -4.48
CA ARG A 56 6.86 1.75 -4.66
C ARG A 56 6.43 2.13 -6.08
N ASP A 57 6.95 1.46 -7.11
CA ASP A 57 6.55 1.71 -8.49
C ASP A 57 5.13 1.16 -8.78
N GLU A 58 4.78 -0.02 -8.24
CA GLU A 58 3.42 -0.58 -8.28
C GLU A 58 2.41 0.39 -7.59
N GLU A 59 2.73 0.92 -6.40
CA GLU A 59 1.92 1.95 -5.69
C GLU A 59 1.68 3.21 -6.55
N ARG A 60 2.70 3.67 -7.29
CA ARG A 60 2.56 4.83 -8.20
C ARG A 60 1.62 4.51 -9.36
N GLU A 61 1.64 3.28 -9.87
CA GLU A 61 0.68 2.82 -10.88
C GLU A 61 -0.74 2.76 -10.33
N HIS A 62 -0.91 2.39 -9.05
CA HIS A 62 -2.20 2.37 -8.36
C HIS A 62 -2.77 3.77 -8.20
N VAL A 63 -1.96 4.72 -7.71
CA VAL A 63 -2.30 6.16 -7.67
C VAL A 63 -2.78 6.65 -9.04
N THR A 64 -1.99 6.39 -10.08
CA THR A 64 -2.29 6.84 -11.45
C THR A 64 -3.62 6.27 -11.94
N TRP A 65 -3.86 4.97 -11.69
CA TRP A 65 -5.10 4.32 -12.10
C TRP A 65 -6.31 4.85 -11.36
N LEU A 66 -6.22 5.04 -10.03
CA LEU A 66 -7.32 5.58 -9.22
C LEU A 66 -7.67 7.01 -9.64
N GLN A 67 -6.68 7.85 -9.95
CA GLN A 67 -6.91 9.18 -10.51
C GLN A 67 -7.69 9.09 -11.82
N ALA A 68 -7.29 8.20 -12.74
CA ALA A 68 -8.01 8.01 -14.00
C ALA A 68 -9.45 7.53 -13.80
N GLN A 69 -9.71 6.64 -12.81
CA GLN A 69 -11.07 6.21 -12.50
C GLN A 69 -11.92 7.36 -11.95
N LEU A 70 -11.38 8.15 -11.03
CA LEU A 70 -12.08 9.31 -10.45
C LEU A 70 -12.35 10.40 -11.48
N GLU A 71 -11.41 10.64 -12.41
CA GLU A 71 -11.61 11.53 -13.55
C GLU A 71 -12.72 11.04 -14.48
N ALA A 72 -12.73 9.74 -14.81
CA ALA A 72 -13.79 9.13 -15.63
C ALA A 72 -15.18 9.21 -14.98
N LEU A 73 -15.25 9.28 -13.65
CA LEU A 73 -16.47 9.49 -12.88
C LEU A 73 -16.86 10.97 -12.69
N GLY A 74 -16.06 11.91 -13.22
CA GLY A 74 -16.32 13.35 -13.11
C GLY A 74 -15.96 13.97 -11.76
N ALA A 75 -15.28 13.22 -10.88
CA ALA A 75 -14.89 13.68 -9.55
C ALA A 75 -13.56 14.47 -9.54
N GLY A 76 -12.79 14.37 -10.63
CA GLY A 76 -11.44 14.93 -10.74
C GLY A 76 -10.38 14.09 -10.01
N SER A 77 -9.11 14.48 -10.11
CA SER A 77 -7.97 13.72 -9.54
C SER A 77 -7.73 13.94 -8.04
N HIS A 78 -8.50 14.84 -7.42
CA HIS A 78 -8.41 15.22 -6.01
C HIS A 78 -9.80 15.56 -5.45
N PRO A 79 -10.77 14.63 -5.47
CA PRO A 79 -12.09 14.91 -4.95
C PRO A 79 -12.07 15.18 -3.45
N HIS A 80 -12.93 16.09 -2.99
CA HIS A 80 -13.23 16.21 -1.57
C HIS A 80 -14.03 14.98 -1.12
N SER A 81 -13.55 14.28 -0.09
CA SER A 81 -14.11 13.02 0.39
C SER A 81 -13.82 12.89 1.89
N ALA A 82 -14.88 12.63 2.67
CA ALA A 82 -14.77 12.45 4.12
C ALA A 82 -13.97 11.17 4.45
N ARG A 83 -14.12 10.12 3.64
CA ARG A 83 -13.33 8.89 3.80
C ARG A 83 -11.86 9.09 3.46
N ALA A 84 -11.55 9.88 2.43
CA ALA A 84 -10.18 10.26 2.11
C ALA A 84 -9.53 11.10 3.22
N GLU A 85 -10.28 11.99 3.87
CA GLU A 85 -9.81 12.75 5.03
C GLU A 85 -9.53 11.84 6.23
N LEU A 86 -10.47 10.94 6.54
CA LEU A 86 -10.30 9.96 7.62
C LEU A 86 -9.10 9.05 7.35
N SER A 87 -8.94 8.54 6.14
CA SER A 87 -7.81 7.66 5.78
C SER A 87 -6.46 8.37 5.94
N ARG A 88 -6.38 9.67 5.62
CA ARG A 88 -5.19 10.49 5.90
C ARG A 88 -4.92 10.68 7.39
N GLU A 89 -5.97 10.75 8.21
CA GLU A 89 -5.85 10.82 9.66
C GLU A 89 -5.33 9.49 10.23
N GLU A 90 -5.96 8.38 9.84
CA GLU A 90 -5.61 7.03 10.29
C GLU A 90 -4.16 6.68 9.94
N THR A 91 -3.74 6.99 8.71
CA THR A 91 -2.37 6.72 8.23
C THR A 91 -1.32 7.66 8.80
N ARG A 92 -1.71 8.76 9.48
CA ARG A 92 -0.77 9.75 10.01
C ARG A 92 0.17 9.16 11.05
N GLY A 93 -0.32 8.26 11.91
CA GLY A 93 0.51 7.60 12.92
C GLY A 93 1.62 6.76 12.29
N LEU A 94 1.31 6.02 11.23
CA LEU A 94 2.28 5.22 10.48
C LEU A 94 3.30 6.13 9.77
N ALA A 95 2.83 7.20 9.15
CA ALA A 95 3.69 8.20 8.52
C ALA A 95 4.63 8.87 9.51
N HIS A 96 4.16 9.21 10.72
CA HIS A 96 5.01 9.78 11.77
C HIS A 96 6.15 8.83 12.15
N VAL A 97 5.88 7.53 12.31
CA VAL A 97 6.92 6.54 12.63
C VAL A 97 7.94 6.40 11.50
N ILE A 98 7.48 6.28 10.25
CA ILE A 98 8.35 5.96 9.12
C ILE A 98 9.11 7.20 8.62
N LEU A 99 8.42 8.33 8.44
CA LEU A 99 9.01 9.54 7.87
C LEU A 99 10.00 10.23 8.81
N GLU A 100 9.81 10.12 10.13
CA GLU A 100 10.79 10.67 11.08
C GLU A 100 12.07 9.81 11.14
N GLY A 101 11.99 8.52 10.79
CA GLY A 101 13.16 7.68 10.58
C GLY A 101 14.02 7.40 11.83
N HIS A 102 13.59 7.85 13.01
CA HIS A 102 14.38 7.70 14.23
C HIS A 102 14.34 6.27 14.80
N ALA A 103 13.43 5.43 14.32
CA ALA A 103 13.29 4.06 14.79
C ALA A 103 14.22 3.10 14.04
N PRO A 104 14.71 2.03 14.69
CA PRO A 104 15.44 0.96 14.02
C PRO A 104 14.65 0.34 12.86
N LEU A 105 15.35 -0.09 11.81
CA LEU A 105 14.73 -0.68 10.60
C LEU A 105 13.63 -1.73 10.88
N PRO A 106 13.78 -2.68 11.85
CA PRO A 106 12.72 -3.63 12.17
C PRO A 106 11.40 -2.97 12.60
N HIS A 107 11.46 -1.82 13.29
CA HIS A 107 10.27 -1.07 13.70
C HIS A 107 9.64 -0.33 12.53
N LEU A 108 10.46 0.22 11.62
CA LEU A 108 9.98 0.84 10.39
C LEU A 108 9.26 -0.19 9.50
N LEU A 109 9.83 -1.39 9.37
CA LEU A 109 9.24 -2.51 8.64
C LEU A 109 7.95 -3.02 9.29
N HIS A 110 7.87 -3.04 10.62
CA HIS A 110 6.63 -3.35 11.32
C HIS A 110 5.54 -2.29 11.07
N ALA A 111 5.89 -1.01 11.06
CA ALA A 111 4.96 0.06 10.70
C ALA A 111 4.50 -0.05 9.24
N LEU A 112 5.40 -0.41 8.32
CA LEU A 112 5.03 -0.66 6.92
C LEU A 112 4.11 -1.88 6.80
N LEU A 113 4.40 -2.99 7.50
CA LEU A 113 3.50 -4.15 7.57
C LEU A 113 2.09 -3.77 8.04
N ALA A 114 1.97 -2.86 9.01
CA ALA A 114 0.67 -2.37 9.45
C ALA A 114 -0.05 -1.58 8.33
N ALA A 115 0.67 -0.79 7.54
CA ALA A 115 0.10 -0.11 6.37
C ALA A 115 -0.40 -1.12 5.33
N GLU A 116 0.45 -2.09 4.97
CA GLU A 116 0.14 -3.14 3.98
C GLU A 116 -1.07 -4.00 4.37
N LEU A 117 -1.23 -4.30 5.66
CA LEU A 117 -2.41 -5.01 6.16
C LEU A 117 -3.71 -4.23 5.91
N VAL A 118 -3.67 -2.91 6.14
CA VAL A 118 -4.82 -2.03 5.89
C VAL A 118 -5.06 -1.89 4.39
N ASP A 119 -4.00 -1.81 3.59
CA ASP A 119 -4.13 -1.61 2.15
C ASP A 119 -4.75 -2.81 1.46
N HIS A 120 -4.19 -3.99 1.70
CA HIS A 120 -4.71 -5.24 1.17
C HIS A 120 -6.20 -5.42 1.51
N ALA A 121 -6.58 -5.11 2.76
CA ALA A 121 -7.97 -5.17 3.19
C ALA A 121 -8.86 -4.13 2.47
N GLY A 122 -8.33 -2.94 2.19
CA GLY A 122 -9.00 -1.90 1.40
C GLY A 122 -9.29 -2.35 -0.04
N TRP A 123 -8.31 -2.98 -0.69
CA TRP A 123 -8.50 -3.55 -2.03
C TRP A 123 -9.47 -4.74 -2.05
N ASP A 124 -9.39 -5.64 -1.05
CA ASP A 124 -10.35 -6.75 -0.90
C ASP A 124 -11.79 -6.24 -0.80
N LEU A 125 -12.01 -5.17 -0.04
CA LEU A 125 -13.33 -4.54 0.07
C LEU A 125 -13.84 -4.04 -1.30
N LEU A 126 -13.01 -3.35 -2.08
CA LEU A 126 -13.39 -2.90 -3.42
C LEU A 126 -13.71 -4.06 -4.36
N VAL A 127 -12.92 -5.14 -4.30
CA VAL A 127 -13.18 -6.37 -5.06
C VAL A 127 -14.52 -6.98 -4.67
N ALA A 128 -14.84 -7.06 -3.38
CA ALA A 128 -16.10 -7.60 -2.89
C ALA A 128 -17.29 -6.74 -3.35
N LEU A 129 -17.17 -5.41 -3.32
CA LEU A 129 -18.20 -4.51 -3.82
C LEU A 129 -18.45 -4.70 -5.33
N ALA A 130 -17.38 -4.85 -6.12
CA ALA A 130 -17.51 -5.11 -7.55
C ALA A 130 -18.16 -6.47 -7.87
N ASP A 131 -17.85 -7.49 -7.06
CA ASP A 131 -18.43 -8.84 -7.18
C ASP A 131 -19.94 -8.82 -6.87
N GLU A 132 -20.33 -8.15 -5.78
CA GLU A 132 -21.74 -7.97 -5.38
C GLU A 132 -22.53 -7.12 -6.39
N ALA A 133 -21.87 -6.16 -7.05
CA ALA A 133 -22.44 -5.41 -8.16
C ALA A 133 -22.48 -6.20 -9.49
N HIS A 134 -21.91 -7.41 -9.52
CA HIS A 134 -21.72 -8.21 -10.72
C HIS A 134 -21.02 -7.45 -11.85
N ASP A 135 -20.05 -6.59 -11.50
CA ASP A 135 -19.25 -5.78 -12.43
C ASP A 135 -17.93 -6.51 -12.75
N MET A 136 -17.99 -7.46 -13.67
CA MET A 136 -16.82 -8.29 -14.04
C MET A 136 -15.60 -7.48 -14.51
N GLU A 137 -15.83 -6.32 -15.13
CA GLU A 137 -14.76 -5.45 -15.60
C GLU A 137 -14.06 -4.76 -14.41
N ALA A 138 -14.84 -4.17 -13.50
CA ALA A 138 -14.29 -3.57 -12.28
C ALA A 138 -13.58 -4.63 -11.42
N GLN A 139 -14.24 -5.78 -11.23
CA GLN A 139 -13.71 -6.90 -10.48
C GLN A 139 -12.33 -7.33 -11.01
N ARG A 140 -12.16 -7.46 -12.33
CA ARG A 140 -10.87 -7.84 -12.91
C ARG A 140 -9.78 -6.79 -12.64
N ALA A 141 -10.10 -5.51 -12.84
CA ALA A 141 -9.14 -4.42 -12.65
C ALA A 141 -8.72 -4.25 -11.18
N LEU A 142 -9.66 -4.43 -10.25
CA LEU A 142 -9.43 -4.36 -8.81
C LEU A 142 -8.69 -5.60 -8.29
N ARG A 143 -8.99 -6.79 -8.80
CA ARG A 143 -8.29 -8.03 -8.40
C ARG A 143 -6.81 -7.98 -8.76
N GLN A 144 -6.45 -7.38 -9.90
CA GLN A 144 -5.05 -7.20 -10.26
C GLN A 144 -4.28 -6.43 -9.18
N ARG A 145 -4.81 -5.27 -8.75
CA ARG A 145 -4.22 -4.44 -7.69
C ARG A 145 -4.18 -5.14 -6.35
N ARG A 146 -5.26 -5.84 -6.00
CA ARG A 146 -5.29 -6.68 -4.78
C ARG A 146 -4.22 -7.78 -4.81
N ASP A 147 -3.96 -8.39 -5.97
CA ASP A 147 -2.90 -9.41 -6.11
C ASP A 147 -1.49 -8.79 -6.09
N GLU A 148 -1.32 -7.54 -6.52
CA GLU A 148 -0.12 -6.73 -6.30
C GLU A 148 0.10 -6.48 -4.80
N GLU A 149 -0.91 -5.98 -4.08
CA GLU A 149 -0.85 -5.75 -2.62
C GLU A 149 -0.67 -7.02 -1.80
N ALA A 150 -1.20 -8.15 -2.26
CA ALA A 150 -0.96 -9.43 -1.61
C ALA A 150 0.53 -9.81 -1.60
N ARG A 151 1.26 -9.43 -2.66
CA ARG A 151 2.72 -9.61 -2.73
C ARG A 151 3.44 -8.60 -1.84
N HIS A 152 2.95 -7.35 -1.76
CA HIS A 152 3.50 -6.32 -0.88
C HIS A 152 3.43 -6.75 0.58
N LEU A 153 2.25 -7.14 1.03
CA LEU A 153 1.98 -7.68 2.35
C LEU A 153 2.83 -8.92 2.65
N ALA A 154 2.95 -9.85 1.71
CA ALA A 154 3.77 -11.06 1.90
C ALA A 154 5.24 -10.73 2.17
N LEU A 155 5.82 -9.79 1.40
CA LEU A 155 7.20 -9.35 1.62
C LEU A 155 7.35 -8.67 2.98
N CYS A 156 6.49 -7.72 3.32
CA CYS A 156 6.59 -6.99 4.60
C CYS A 156 6.47 -7.94 5.80
N ARG A 157 5.59 -8.94 5.70
CA ARG A 157 5.49 -9.99 6.72
C ARG A 157 6.77 -10.81 6.81
N GLU A 158 7.28 -11.28 5.68
CA GLU A 158 8.51 -12.07 5.63
C GLU A 158 9.71 -11.30 6.21
N LEU A 159 9.83 -10.00 5.91
CA LEU A 159 10.89 -9.15 6.46
C LEU A 159 10.75 -9.01 7.98
N ALA A 160 9.54 -8.70 8.49
CA ALA A 160 9.28 -8.60 9.92
C ALA A 160 9.61 -9.91 10.65
N GLU A 161 9.23 -11.06 10.07
CA GLU A 161 9.54 -12.39 10.61
C GLU A 161 11.05 -12.66 10.65
N ARG A 162 11.78 -12.35 9.58
CA ARG A 162 13.24 -12.55 9.50
C ARG A 162 14.00 -11.72 10.54
N PHE A 163 13.60 -10.47 10.73
CA PHE A 163 14.18 -9.63 11.79
C PHE A 163 13.80 -10.11 13.20
N ALA A 164 12.56 -10.57 13.41
CA ALA A 164 12.15 -11.14 14.68
C ALA A 164 12.93 -12.43 15.01
N VAL A 165 13.13 -13.31 14.02
CA VAL A 165 13.96 -14.53 14.16
C VAL A 165 15.39 -14.16 14.55
N GLN A 166 16.00 -13.20 13.85
CA GLN A 166 17.35 -12.73 14.20
C GLN A 166 17.41 -12.20 15.65
N GLN A 167 16.45 -11.37 16.06
CA GLN A 167 16.46 -10.73 17.38
C GLN A 167 16.14 -11.68 18.54
N VAL A 168 15.22 -12.63 18.32
CA VAL A 168 14.72 -13.52 19.38
C VAL A 168 15.54 -14.80 19.47
N LEU A 169 15.99 -15.34 18.33
CA LEU A 169 16.68 -16.63 18.24
C LEU A 169 18.20 -16.48 18.03
N ASP A 170 18.72 -15.26 17.86
CA ASP A 170 20.14 -14.98 17.56
C ASP A 170 20.63 -15.70 16.29
N GLU A 171 19.72 -15.94 15.36
CA GLU A 171 20.04 -16.55 14.07
C GLU A 171 20.56 -15.50 13.07
N PRO A 172 21.48 -15.87 12.15
CA PRO A 172 21.96 -14.95 11.12
C PRO A 172 20.80 -14.38 10.30
N LEU A 173 20.80 -13.06 10.11
CA LEU A 173 19.82 -12.39 9.26
C LEU A 173 19.94 -12.92 7.83
N ARG A 174 18.84 -13.45 7.30
CA ARG A 174 18.72 -13.82 5.90
C ARG A 174 17.63 -12.95 5.32
N LEU A 175 17.93 -12.16 4.30
CA LEU A 175 16.96 -11.30 3.62
C LEU A 175 16.65 -11.82 2.21
N PRO A 176 15.42 -11.63 1.70
CA PRO A 176 15.07 -12.00 0.34
C PRO A 176 15.86 -11.13 -0.64
N VAL A 177 16.48 -11.76 -1.65
CA VAL A 177 17.33 -11.10 -2.65
C VAL A 177 16.81 -11.28 -4.07
N THR A 178 15.62 -11.87 -4.25
CA THR A 178 15.02 -12.13 -5.56
C THR A 178 13.57 -11.68 -5.59
N PRO A 179 13.13 -10.99 -6.66
CA PRO A 179 11.74 -10.51 -6.84
C PRO A 179 10.72 -11.61 -7.15
#